data_AF-A0AAU4GNR3-F1
#
_entry.id   AF-A0AAU4GNR3-F1
#
_cell.length_a   1.000
_cell.length_b   1.000
_cell.length_c   1.000
_cell.angle_alpha   90.00
_cell.angle_beta   90.00
_cell.angle_gamma   90.00
#
_symmetry.space_group_name_H-M   'P 1'
#
loop_
_entity.id
_entity.type
_entity.pdbx_description
1 polymer ?
#
loop_
_entity_poly.entity_id
_entity_poly.type
_entity_poly.pdbx_seq_one_letter_code
_entity_poly.pdbx_strand_id
1 'polypeptide(L)'
;MWSLFTKKAPAVAAPPRPAAVRTPPPPPRNAPKYLPLPDDGRFPVAGESHYQPALFAAARGQVAGQEFDEHLPVTAALTPEPENEWDHQAVRVDVLVGGRPLKVGYLPRELAAEYQPSLLTLRERGLVGTCAARITGGGERFYGIYLHLSRPRDLQVALGLAEPFVARRTEGAVLLRNDWSCTVTQEHAHQDVLARYAAAPGDEPRAVIASLSFCRIESGKYRGQEAIEVRLDGVRVGQLTHAMSQRYGDQVRALAGQGLAVTCEAFTIRTAKGVEVELRMPPGR
;
A
#
# COMPACT_ATOMS: atom_id res chain seq x y z
N MET A 1 -90.25 -33.88 -36.86
CA MET A 1 -89.44 -35.00 -36.33
C MET A 1 -87.98 -34.57 -36.43
N TRP A 2 -87.47 -33.85 -35.42
CA TRP A 2 -86.14 -33.22 -35.41
C TRP A 2 -85.18 -34.05 -34.55
N SER A 3 -84.03 -34.40 -35.13
CA SER A 3 -82.96 -35.17 -34.50
C SER A 3 -81.96 -34.22 -33.84
N LEU A 4 -81.73 -34.41 -32.53
CA LEU A 4 -80.74 -33.68 -31.73
C LEU A 4 -79.33 -34.23 -32.00
N PHE A 5 -78.46 -33.42 -32.62
CA PHE A 5 -77.02 -33.62 -32.61
C PHE A 5 -76.42 -32.92 -31.38
N THR A 6 -76.01 -33.69 -30.37
CA THR A 6 -75.19 -33.20 -29.26
C THR A 6 -73.74 -33.01 -29.72
N LYS A 7 -73.30 -31.76 -29.82
CA LYS A 7 -71.92 -31.37 -30.08
C LYS A 7 -71.14 -31.40 -28.76
N LYS A 8 -70.12 -32.26 -28.67
CA LYS A 8 -69.21 -32.39 -27.52
C LYS A 8 -68.25 -31.20 -27.50
N ALA A 9 -68.18 -30.48 -26.37
CA ALA A 9 -67.24 -29.36 -26.18
C ALA A 9 -65.79 -29.88 -26.04
N PRO A 10 -64.77 -29.14 -26.52
CA PRO A 10 -63.37 -29.53 -26.36
C PRO A 10 -62.88 -29.28 -24.93
N ALA A 11 -62.02 -30.16 -24.44
CA ALA A 11 -61.41 -30.07 -23.12
C ALA A 11 -60.43 -28.89 -23.03
N VAL A 12 -60.58 -28.07 -21.99
CA VAL A 12 -59.66 -26.97 -21.67
C VAL A 12 -58.35 -27.55 -21.13
N ALA A 13 -57.23 -27.22 -21.77
CA ALA A 13 -55.90 -27.61 -21.33
C ALA A 13 -55.51 -26.88 -20.03
N ALA A 14 -54.98 -27.63 -19.06
CA ALA A 14 -54.49 -27.09 -17.79
C ALA A 14 -53.24 -26.20 -17.99
N PRO A 15 -53.06 -25.14 -17.19
CA PRO A 15 -51.89 -24.27 -17.28
C PRO A 15 -50.59 -25.00 -16.88
N PRO A 16 -49.43 -24.64 -17.47
CA PRO A 16 -48.15 -25.23 -17.12
C PRO A 16 -47.78 -24.90 -15.67
N ARG A 17 -47.27 -25.91 -14.94
CA ARG A 17 -46.75 -25.75 -13.58
C ARG A 17 -45.63 -24.72 -13.55
N PRO A 18 -45.56 -23.84 -12.53
CA PRO A 18 -44.48 -22.88 -12.39
C PRO A 18 -43.14 -23.63 -12.30
N ALA A 19 -42.18 -23.23 -13.13
CA ALA A 19 -40.82 -23.74 -13.08
C ALA A 19 -40.26 -23.51 -11.68
N ALA A 20 -39.82 -24.58 -11.02
CA ALA A 20 -39.16 -24.49 -9.73
C ALA A 20 -37.96 -23.54 -9.87
N VAL A 21 -38.01 -22.44 -9.12
CA VAL A 21 -36.87 -21.54 -8.93
C VAL A 21 -35.74 -22.39 -8.36
N ARG A 22 -34.77 -22.75 -9.21
CA ARG A 22 -33.57 -23.46 -8.79
C ARG A 22 -32.80 -22.50 -7.89
N THR A 23 -32.88 -22.72 -6.58
CA THR A 23 -31.98 -22.08 -5.63
C THR A 23 -30.54 -22.30 -6.10
N PRO A 24 -29.70 -21.25 -6.19
CA PRO A 24 -28.31 -21.41 -6.57
C PRO A 24 -27.64 -22.39 -5.59
N PRO A 25 -26.78 -23.29 -6.07
CA PRO A 25 -26.09 -24.23 -5.19
C PRO A 25 -25.30 -23.45 -4.13
N PRO A 26 -25.25 -23.94 -2.88
CA PRO A 26 -24.42 -23.32 -1.86
C PRO A 26 -22.97 -23.21 -2.36
N PRO A 27 -22.25 -22.12 -2.03
CA PRO A 27 -20.87 -21.96 -2.47
C PRO A 27 -20.05 -23.17 -2.02
N PRO A 28 -19.08 -23.64 -2.85
CA PRO A 28 -18.27 -24.79 -2.50
C PRO A 28 -17.61 -24.55 -1.14
N ARG A 29 -17.56 -25.60 -0.32
CA ARG A 29 -17.09 -25.58 1.08
C ARG A 29 -15.65 -25.08 1.28
N ASN A 30 -14.91 -24.91 0.17
CA ASN A 30 -13.52 -24.45 0.09
C ASN A 30 -13.35 -23.22 -0.84
N ALA A 31 -14.33 -22.32 -0.92
CA ALA A 31 -14.11 -21.04 -1.59
C ALA A 31 -13.01 -20.24 -0.86
N PRO A 32 -12.04 -19.64 -1.57
CA PRO A 32 -11.02 -18.82 -0.95
C PRO A 32 -11.67 -17.66 -0.18
N LYS A 33 -11.16 -17.41 1.02
CA LYS A 33 -11.59 -16.25 1.80
C LYS A 33 -10.85 -15.02 1.32
N TYR A 34 -11.59 -14.03 0.84
CA TYR A 34 -11.01 -12.78 0.36
C TYR A 34 -10.80 -11.78 1.50
N LEU A 35 -9.64 -11.15 1.52
CA LEU A 35 -9.30 -10.09 2.46
C LEU A 35 -9.06 -8.79 1.67
N PRO A 36 -9.89 -7.75 1.86
CA PRO A 36 -9.60 -6.42 1.33
C PRO A 36 -8.27 -5.90 1.86
N LEU A 37 -7.35 -5.58 0.95
CA LEU A 37 -6.06 -4.98 1.25
C LEU A 37 -6.21 -3.46 1.33
N PRO A 38 -5.39 -2.79 2.16
CA PRO A 38 -5.37 -1.33 2.20
C PRO A 38 -4.96 -0.74 0.84
N ASP A 39 -5.44 0.47 0.57
CA ASP A 39 -5.10 1.26 -0.61
C ASP A 39 -4.42 2.59 -0.24
N ASP A 40 -3.42 3.00 -1.01
CA ASP A 40 -2.77 4.32 -0.88
C ASP A 40 -2.33 4.94 -2.22
N GLY A 41 -2.40 4.17 -3.31
CA GLY A 41 -1.88 4.56 -4.61
C GLY A 41 -2.38 3.70 -5.75
N ARG A 42 -1.97 4.08 -6.97
CA ARG A 42 -2.29 3.36 -8.20
C ARG A 42 -1.06 2.60 -8.67
N PHE A 43 -1.21 1.30 -8.92
CA PHE A 43 -0.14 0.42 -9.35
C PHE A 43 -0.48 -0.21 -10.70
N PRO A 44 0.47 -0.24 -11.64
CA PRO A 44 0.23 -0.83 -12.94
C PRO A 44 0.13 -2.36 -12.85
N VAL A 45 -0.52 -2.94 -13.85
CA VAL A 45 -0.46 -4.38 -14.13
C VAL A 45 0.48 -4.56 -15.32
N ALA A 46 1.05 -5.75 -15.47
CA ALA A 46 1.89 -6.12 -16.59
C ALA A 46 1.29 -7.32 -17.34
N GLY A 47 1.54 -7.35 -18.65
CA GLY A 47 1.15 -8.46 -19.53
C GLY A 47 -0.31 -8.40 -19.99
N GLU A 48 -1.02 -7.30 -19.78
CA GLU A 48 -2.44 -7.11 -20.13
C GLU A 48 -2.73 -7.40 -21.61
N SER A 49 -1.77 -7.16 -22.49
CA SER A 49 -1.85 -7.46 -23.93
C SER A 49 -2.13 -8.95 -24.20
N HIS A 50 -1.67 -9.85 -23.34
CA HIS A 50 -1.91 -11.29 -23.46
C HIS A 50 -3.29 -11.72 -22.92
N TYR A 51 -4.01 -10.83 -22.23
CA TYR A 51 -5.26 -11.14 -21.53
C TYR A 51 -6.44 -10.25 -21.96
N GLN A 52 -6.37 -9.67 -23.16
CA GLN A 52 -7.44 -8.81 -23.71
C GLN A 52 -8.85 -9.47 -23.69
N PRO A 53 -9.02 -10.78 -24.01
CA PRO A 53 -10.33 -11.42 -23.88
C PRO A 53 -10.86 -11.46 -22.44
N ALA A 54 -9.98 -11.66 -21.45
CA ALA A 54 -10.36 -11.67 -20.04
C ALA A 54 -10.72 -10.26 -19.55
N LEU A 55 -9.96 -9.24 -19.96
CA LEU A 55 -10.25 -7.84 -19.68
C LEU A 55 -11.57 -7.38 -20.32
N PHE A 56 -11.82 -7.74 -21.57
CA PHE A 56 -13.11 -7.48 -22.25
C PHE A 56 -14.28 -8.11 -21.48
N ALA A 57 -14.13 -9.37 -21.06
CA ALA A 57 -15.16 -10.06 -20.28
C ALA A 57 -15.36 -9.42 -18.89
N ALA A 58 -14.29 -9.01 -18.23
CA ALA A 58 -14.32 -8.30 -16.96
C ALA A 58 -14.99 -6.92 -17.07
N ALA A 59 -14.73 -6.20 -18.16
CA ALA A 59 -15.39 -4.95 -18.52
C ALA A 59 -16.83 -5.14 -19.00
N ARG A 60 -17.30 -6.39 -19.19
CA ARG A 60 -18.61 -6.72 -19.78
C ARG A 60 -18.80 -6.06 -21.15
N GLY A 61 -17.72 -5.89 -21.91
CA GLY A 61 -17.68 -5.21 -23.20
C GLY A 61 -17.91 -3.70 -23.16
N GLN A 62 -17.92 -3.08 -21.98
CA GLN A 62 -18.07 -1.62 -21.83
C GLN A 62 -16.76 -0.92 -22.17
N VAL A 63 -16.86 0.27 -22.77
CA VAL A 63 -15.72 1.18 -22.97
C VAL A 63 -15.60 2.07 -21.74
N ALA A 64 -14.40 2.19 -21.19
CA ALA A 64 -14.12 3.13 -20.12
C ALA A 64 -14.15 4.59 -20.64
N GLY A 65 -14.57 5.53 -19.79
CA GLY A 65 -14.44 6.95 -20.09
C GLY A 65 -12.98 7.41 -20.16
N GLN A 66 -12.77 8.69 -20.51
CA GLN A 66 -11.41 9.24 -20.62
C GLN A 66 -10.87 9.73 -19.27
N GLU A 67 -11.77 10.10 -18.36
CA GLU A 67 -11.41 10.60 -17.03
C GLU A 67 -11.29 9.46 -16.00
N PHE A 68 -10.50 9.69 -14.95
CA PHE A 68 -10.16 8.65 -13.98
C PHE A 68 -11.35 8.09 -13.20
N ASP A 69 -12.35 8.93 -12.92
CA ASP A 69 -13.58 8.57 -12.23
C ASP A 69 -14.53 7.76 -13.12
N GLU A 70 -14.41 7.92 -14.44
CA GLU A 70 -15.16 7.19 -15.47
C GLU A 70 -14.56 5.82 -15.82
N HIS A 71 -13.39 5.48 -15.28
CA HIS A 71 -12.80 4.15 -15.45
C HIS A 71 -13.62 3.08 -14.73
N LEU A 72 -13.77 1.92 -15.37
CA LEU A 72 -14.71 0.88 -14.93
C LEU A 72 -14.23 0.22 -13.63
N PRO A 73 -14.99 0.31 -12.53
CA PRO A 73 -14.58 -0.26 -11.24
C PRO A 73 -14.71 -1.78 -11.23
N VAL A 74 -13.66 -2.45 -10.75
CA VAL A 74 -13.63 -3.90 -10.55
C VAL A 74 -12.91 -4.24 -9.24
N THR A 75 -13.06 -5.48 -8.78
CA THR A 75 -12.27 -6.03 -7.68
C THR A 75 -11.24 -6.99 -8.24
N ALA A 76 -9.97 -6.74 -7.93
CA ALA A 76 -8.88 -7.63 -8.29
C ALA A 76 -8.48 -8.50 -7.09
N ALA A 77 -8.01 -9.71 -7.36
CA ALA A 77 -7.42 -10.65 -6.42
C ALA A 77 -5.94 -10.85 -6.79
N LEU A 78 -5.07 -10.90 -5.78
CA LEU A 78 -3.64 -11.10 -5.94
C LEU A 78 -3.27 -12.51 -5.50
N THR A 79 -2.79 -13.32 -6.45
CA THR A 79 -2.44 -14.72 -6.20
C THR A 79 -0.93 -14.93 -6.41
N PRO A 80 -0.13 -15.20 -5.35
CA PRO A 80 1.29 -15.49 -5.51
C PRO A 80 1.49 -16.88 -6.15
N GLU A 81 2.38 -16.96 -7.13
CA GLU A 81 2.75 -18.18 -7.87
C GLU A 81 4.24 -18.53 -7.67
N PRO A 82 4.69 -18.96 -6.48
CA PRO A 82 6.09 -19.31 -6.25
C PRO A 82 6.57 -20.51 -7.08
N GLU A 83 5.64 -21.33 -7.57
CA GLU A 83 5.92 -22.46 -8.46
C GLU A 83 5.93 -22.06 -9.96
N ASN A 84 5.81 -20.77 -10.29
CA ASN A 84 5.86 -20.28 -11.66
C ASN A 84 7.23 -20.53 -12.30
N GLU A 85 7.25 -21.07 -13.52
CA GLU A 85 8.47 -21.52 -14.19
C GLU A 85 9.39 -20.40 -14.68
N TRP A 86 8.86 -19.18 -14.85
CA TRP A 86 9.61 -18.03 -15.36
C TRP A 86 10.03 -17.06 -14.24
N ASP A 87 9.20 -16.94 -13.21
CA ASP A 87 9.43 -16.03 -12.09
C ASP A 87 8.82 -16.56 -10.80
N HIS A 88 9.65 -17.12 -9.92
CA HIS A 88 9.26 -17.58 -8.58
C HIS A 88 8.76 -16.48 -7.65
N GLN A 89 8.85 -15.20 -8.04
CA GLN A 89 8.27 -14.07 -7.32
C GLN A 89 6.95 -13.58 -7.93
N ALA A 90 6.46 -14.23 -9.00
CA ALA A 90 5.27 -13.81 -9.72
C ALA A 90 4.03 -13.68 -8.82
N VAL A 91 3.30 -12.59 -9.02
CA VAL A 91 1.98 -12.37 -8.42
C VAL A 91 0.98 -12.17 -9.55
N ARG A 92 0.12 -13.17 -9.74
CA ARG A 92 -0.96 -13.13 -10.73
C ARG A 92 -2.07 -12.18 -10.27
N VAL A 93 -2.60 -11.41 -11.21
CA VAL A 93 -3.75 -10.52 -11.01
C VAL A 93 -4.98 -11.13 -11.66
N ASP A 94 -6.01 -11.38 -10.86
CA ASP A 94 -7.30 -11.91 -11.29
C ASP A 94 -8.41 -10.88 -11.05
N VAL A 95 -9.28 -10.60 -12.02
CA VAL A 95 -10.51 -9.81 -11.77
C VAL A 95 -11.64 -10.74 -11.35
N LEU A 96 -12.32 -10.42 -10.26
CA LEU A 96 -13.44 -11.20 -9.73
C LEU A 96 -14.74 -10.82 -10.44
N VAL A 97 -15.25 -11.70 -11.31
CA VAL A 97 -16.51 -11.53 -12.03
C VAL A 97 -17.49 -12.62 -11.62
N GLY A 98 -18.58 -12.25 -10.94
CA GLY A 98 -19.59 -13.23 -10.49
C GLY A 98 -19.01 -14.31 -9.58
N GLY A 99 -18.01 -13.98 -8.77
CA GLY A 99 -17.30 -14.91 -7.90
C GLY A 99 -16.27 -15.80 -8.60
N ARG A 100 -16.02 -15.61 -9.90
CA ARG A 100 -14.99 -16.32 -10.66
C ARG A 100 -13.79 -15.42 -10.92
N PRO A 101 -12.55 -15.87 -10.63
CA PRO A 101 -11.35 -15.14 -10.99
C PRO A 101 -11.08 -15.27 -12.49
N LEU A 102 -10.86 -14.14 -13.17
CA LEU A 102 -10.37 -14.06 -14.54
C LEU A 102 -8.95 -13.49 -14.52
N LYS A 103 -7.97 -14.27 -14.97
CA LYS A 103 -6.59 -13.81 -15.08
C LYS A 103 -6.49 -12.67 -16.09
N VAL A 104 -6.01 -11.51 -15.65
CA VAL A 104 -5.87 -10.30 -16.48
C VAL A 104 -4.43 -9.81 -16.62
N GLY A 105 -3.50 -10.38 -15.85
CA GLY A 105 -2.09 -10.02 -15.92
C GLY A 105 -1.32 -10.45 -14.67
N TYR A 106 -0.21 -9.77 -14.44
CA TYR A 106 0.68 -9.95 -13.29
C TYR A 106 1.05 -8.59 -12.69
N LEU A 107 1.49 -8.56 -11.44
CA LEU A 107 2.25 -7.42 -10.96
C LEU A 107 3.57 -7.33 -11.75
N PRO A 108 4.07 -6.12 -12.08
CA PRO A 108 5.43 -5.94 -12.56
C PRO A 108 6.45 -6.61 -11.63
N ARG A 109 7.54 -7.13 -12.19
CA ARG A 109 8.49 -8.00 -11.48
C ARG A 109 9.02 -7.39 -10.18
N GLU A 110 9.37 -6.12 -10.21
CA GLU A 110 9.91 -5.38 -9.05
C GLU A 110 8.87 -5.27 -7.94
N LEU A 111 7.62 -4.92 -8.29
CA LEU A 111 6.52 -4.88 -7.35
C LEU A 111 6.18 -6.29 -6.84
N ALA A 112 6.14 -7.29 -7.72
CA ALA A 112 5.86 -8.66 -7.34
C ALA A 112 6.83 -9.14 -6.25
N ALA A 113 8.14 -8.87 -6.40
CA ALA A 113 9.15 -9.21 -5.39
C ALA A 113 8.89 -8.58 -4.01
N GLU A 114 8.36 -7.35 -3.96
CA GLU A 114 8.06 -6.67 -2.69
C GLU A 114 6.73 -7.11 -2.06
N TYR A 115 5.69 -7.38 -2.87
CA TYR A 115 4.37 -7.76 -2.38
C TYR A 115 4.27 -9.27 -2.05
N GLN A 116 4.96 -10.12 -2.80
CA GLN A 116 4.77 -11.57 -2.73
C GLN A 116 4.97 -12.16 -1.32
N PRO A 117 5.99 -11.78 -0.51
CA PRO A 117 6.15 -12.33 0.83
C PRO A 117 4.92 -12.12 1.73
N SER A 118 4.31 -10.94 1.64
CA SER A 118 3.10 -10.59 2.39
C SER A 118 1.90 -11.42 1.91
N LEU A 119 1.77 -11.61 0.59
CA LEU A 119 0.70 -12.38 -0.02
C LEU A 119 0.84 -13.89 0.23
N LEU A 120 2.06 -14.42 0.31
CA LEU A 120 2.32 -15.80 0.72
C LEU A 120 1.87 -16.04 2.17
N THR A 121 2.13 -15.08 3.06
CA THR A 121 1.65 -15.16 4.45
C THR A 121 0.11 -15.18 4.52
N LEU A 122 -0.58 -14.48 3.63
CA LEU A 122 -2.05 -14.58 3.50
C LEU A 122 -2.47 -15.96 2.98
N ARG A 123 -1.78 -16.46 1.95
CA ARG A 123 -2.05 -17.79 1.37
C ARG A 123 -1.93 -18.91 2.41
N GLU A 124 -0.91 -18.87 3.26
CA GLU A 124 -0.72 -19.82 4.37
C GLU A 124 -1.88 -19.81 5.37
N ARG A 125 -2.54 -18.65 5.54
CA ARG A 125 -3.73 -18.47 6.39
C ARG A 125 -5.04 -18.83 5.65
N GLY A 126 -4.97 -19.33 4.41
CA GLY A 126 -6.13 -19.63 3.57
C GLY A 126 -6.86 -18.39 3.06
N LEU A 127 -6.16 -17.25 3.00
CA LEU A 127 -6.69 -15.97 2.54
C LEU A 127 -6.12 -15.60 1.16
N VAL A 128 -6.92 -14.86 0.38
CA VAL A 128 -6.49 -14.22 -0.86
C VAL A 128 -6.68 -12.71 -0.72
N GLY A 129 -5.61 -11.95 -0.90
CA GLY A 129 -5.68 -10.50 -0.89
C GLY A 129 -6.49 -9.97 -2.07
N THR A 130 -7.40 -9.04 -1.82
CA THR A 130 -8.18 -8.35 -2.85
C THR A 130 -8.03 -6.85 -2.75
N CYS A 131 -8.11 -6.15 -3.86
CA CYS A 131 -8.06 -4.70 -3.89
C CYS A 131 -9.06 -4.13 -4.89
N ALA A 132 -9.37 -2.84 -4.74
CA ALA A 132 -10.06 -2.11 -5.79
C ALA A 132 -9.14 -2.00 -7.01
N ALA A 133 -9.74 -1.99 -8.21
CA ALA A 133 -9.03 -1.82 -9.46
C ALA A 133 -9.94 -1.13 -10.47
N ARG A 134 -9.33 -0.60 -11.53
CA ARG A 134 -10.02 0.16 -12.56
C ARG A 134 -9.57 -0.32 -13.94
N ILE A 135 -10.53 -0.71 -14.77
CA ILE A 135 -10.29 -1.04 -16.17
C ILE A 135 -10.40 0.23 -17.01
N THR A 136 -9.46 0.40 -17.94
CA THR A 136 -9.34 1.53 -18.86
C THR A 136 -9.46 1.07 -20.31
N GLY A 137 -9.67 2.02 -21.22
CA GLY A 137 -9.71 1.73 -22.66
C GLY A 137 -10.96 0.98 -23.11
N GLY A 138 -10.81 0.11 -24.12
CA GLY A 138 -11.91 -0.56 -24.80
C GLY A 138 -12.36 0.13 -26.09
N GLY A 139 -13.27 -0.51 -26.81
CA GLY A 139 -13.71 -0.07 -28.14
C GLY A 139 -12.61 -0.26 -29.18
N GLU A 140 -12.15 0.83 -29.79
CA GLU A 140 -11.03 0.83 -30.74
C GLU A 140 -9.65 0.80 -30.06
N ARG A 141 -9.59 0.96 -28.73
CA ARG A 141 -8.38 0.89 -27.92
C ARG A 141 -8.29 -0.44 -27.18
N PHE A 142 -7.07 -0.88 -26.88
CA PHE A 142 -6.85 -2.00 -25.96
C PHE A 142 -7.36 -1.69 -24.56
N TYR A 143 -7.80 -2.73 -23.85
CA TYR A 143 -8.11 -2.63 -22.44
C TYR A 143 -6.83 -2.61 -21.61
N GLY A 144 -6.79 -1.73 -20.62
CA GLY A 144 -5.77 -1.70 -19.56
C GLY A 144 -6.41 -1.89 -18.19
N ILE A 145 -5.59 -2.09 -17.17
CA ILE A 145 -6.04 -2.15 -15.77
C ILE A 145 -4.97 -1.59 -14.84
N TYR A 146 -5.39 -0.89 -13.79
CA TYR A 146 -4.53 -0.54 -12.67
C TYR A 146 -5.20 -0.88 -11.34
N LEU A 147 -4.38 -1.15 -10.35
CA LEU A 147 -4.78 -1.57 -9.01
C LEU A 147 -4.69 -0.40 -8.03
N HIS A 148 -5.58 -0.40 -7.04
CA HIS A 148 -5.50 0.47 -5.88
C HIS A 148 -4.94 -0.33 -4.71
N LEU A 149 -3.65 -0.16 -4.42
CA LEU A 149 -2.95 -0.88 -3.35
C LEU A 149 -2.24 0.13 -2.45
N SER A 150 -1.96 -0.24 -1.21
CA SER A 150 -1.01 0.47 -0.36
C SER A 150 0.41 0.06 -0.72
N ARG A 151 1.40 0.92 -0.52
CA ARG A 151 2.82 0.52 -0.65
C ARG A 151 3.12 -0.81 0.09
N PRO A 152 4.10 -1.61 -0.38
CA PRO A 152 4.42 -2.92 0.23
C PRO A 152 4.64 -2.86 1.74
N ARG A 153 5.30 -1.81 2.24
CA ARG A 153 5.54 -1.65 3.68
C ARG A 153 4.25 -1.43 4.47
N ASP A 154 3.31 -0.65 3.94
CA ASP A 154 2.06 -0.37 4.63
C ASP A 154 1.12 -1.59 4.63
N LEU A 155 1.19 -2.41 3.58
CA LEU A 155 0.59 -3.74 3.59
C LEU A 155 1.17 -4.63 4.70
N GLN A 156 2.51 -4.69 4.82
CA GLN A 156 3.16 -5.47 5.89
C GLN A 156 2.69 -5.02 7.28
N VAL A 157 2.57 -3.70 7.51
CA VAL A 157 2.06 -3.13 8.77
C VAL A 157 0.62 -3.56 9.01
N ALA A 158 -0.26 -3.44 8.00
CA ALA A 158 -1.66 -3.83 8.11
C ALA A 158 -1.84 -5.34 8.41
N LEU A 159 -0.90 -6.17 7.93
CA LEU A 159 -0.88 -7.61 8.19
C LEU A 159 -0.17 -8.01 9.49
N GLY A 160 0.38 -7.05 10.23
CA GLY A 160 1.16 -7.29 11.45
C GLY A 160 2.53 -7.93 11.22
N LEU A 161 3.07 -7.81 10.00
CA LEU A 161 4.38 -8.34 9.58
C LEU A 161 5.51 -7.31 9.76
N ALA A 162 5.15 -6.06 10.05
CA ALA A 162 6.08 -4.96 10.22
C ALA A 162 5.62 -3.99 11.30
N GLU A 163 6.59 -3.36 11.98
CA GLU A 163 6.32 -2.25 12.89
C GLU A 163 5.99 -0.98 12.09
N PRO A 164 4.98 -0.18 12.52
CA PRO A 164 4.53 1.00 11.78
C PRO A 164 5.54 2.14 11.75
N PHE A 165 6.44 2.21 12.73
CA PHE A 165 7.35 3.35 12.94
C PHE A 165 8.84 2.98 12.79
N VAL A 166 9.16 1.70 12.96
CA VAL A 166 10.53 1.16 12.93
C VAL A 166 10.75 0.47 11.58
N ALA A 167 11.78 0.88 10.85
CA ALA A 167 12.23 0.19 9.64
C ALA A 167 13.06 -1.04 9.99
N ARG A 168 13.99 -0.91 10.94
CA ARG A 168 14.90 -1.97 11.36
C ARG A 168 15.19 -1.88 12.85
N ARG A 169 15.33 -3.03 13.49
CA ARG A 169 15.75 -3.16 14.89
C ARG A 169 17.08 -3.92 14.94
N THR A 170 18.02 -3.43 15.73
CA THR A 170 19.29 -4.08 16.03
C THR A 170 19.45 -4.24 17.53
N GLU A 171 20.55 -4.87 17.96
CA GLU A 171 20.91 -4.87 19.38
C GLU A 171 21.13 -3.43 19.85
N GLY A 172 20.33 -2.99 20.83
CA GLY A 172 20.43 -1.67 21.46
C GLY A 172 19.95 -0.46 20.65
N ALA A 173 19.46 -0.62 19.41
CA ALA A 173 19.01 0.51 18.59
C ALA A 173 17.85 0.18 17.64
N VAL A 174 17.13 1.21 17.22
CA VAL A 174 16.08 1.14 16.21
C VAL A 174 16.28 2.23 15.16
N LEU A 175 16.26 1.83 13.89
CA LEU A 175 16.20 2.73 12.76
C LEU A 175 14.72 3.00 12.43
N LEU A 176 14.32 4.26 12.51
CA LEU A 176 12.99 4.72 12.12
C LEU A 176 12.77 4.59 10.61
N ARG A 177 11.51 4.46 10.20
CA ARG A 177 11.16 4.59 8.78
C ARG A 177 11.54 5.95 8.21
N ASN A 178 11.83 5.99 6.92
CA ASN A 178 12.43 7.13 6.22
C ASN A 178 11.47 7.76 5.18
N ASP A 179 10.17 7.80 5.47
CA ASP A 179 9.11 8.12 4.50
C ASP A 179 9.01 9.62 4.16
N TRP A 180 9.32 10.51 5.10
CA TRP A 180 9.14 11.97 4.96
C TRP A 180 10.38 12.74 5.44
N SER A 181 10.64 13.90 4.84
CA SER A 181 11.76 14.78 5.23
C SER A 181 11.33 15.89 6.20
N CYS A 182 12.04 16.07 7.31
CA CYS A 182 11.91 17.28 8.11
C CYS A 182 13.26 17.94 8.41
N THR A 183 13.28 19.26 8.41
CA THR A 183 14.49 20.03 8.73
C THR A 183 14.70 20.09 10.23
N VAL A 184 15.97 20.12 10.61
CA VAL A 184 16.40 20.41 11.96
C VAL A 184 16.33 21.93 12.17
N THR A 185 16.33 22.35 13.42
CA THR A 185 16.44 23.77 13.80
C THR A 185 17.60 23.96 14.76
N GLN A 186 18.08 25.21 14.83
CA GLN A 186 19.22 25.63 15.66
C GLN A 186 20.58 25.09 15.18
N GLU A 187 20.69 24.63 13.93
CA GLU A 187 21.96 24.13 13.37
C GLU A 187 23.07 25.20 13.35
N HIS A 188 22.71 26.48 13.28
CA HIS A 188 23.66 27.59 13.31
C HIS A 188 24.52 27.62 14.60
N ALA A 189 24.01 27.08 15.71
CA ALA A 189 24.73 26.98 16.97
C ALA A 189 25.73 25.80 17.01
N HIS A 190 25.73 24.93 15.98
CA HIS A 190 26.45 23.65 15.96
C HIS A 190 27.30 23.46 14.69
N GLN A 191 27.68 24.56 14.03
CA GLN A 191 28.42 24.50 12.77
C GLN A 191 29.82 23.89 12.90
N ASP A 192 30.45 24.01 14.07
CA ASP A 192 31.73 23.39 14.40
C ASP A 192 31.69 21.86 14.34
N VAL A 193 30.57 21.28 14.79
CA VAL A 193 30.31 19.83 14.72
C VAL A 193 29.87 19.45 13.31
N LEU A 194 28.91 20.18 12.75
CA LEU A 194 28.32 19.86 11.44
C LEU A 194 29.32 19.96 10.28
N ALA A 195 30.34 20.82 10.38
CA ALA A 195 31.39 20.92 9.38
C ALA A 195 32.13 19.60 9.12
N ARG A 196 32.18 18.69 10.11
CA ARG A 196 32.79 17.35 9.98
C ARG A 196 31.97 16.39 9.11
N TYR A 197 30.67 16.64 9.01
CA TYR A 197 29.73 15.84 8.25
C TYR A 197 29.43 16.44 6.88
N ALA A 198 29.82 17.69 6.64
CA ALA A 198 29.54 18.36 5.39
C ALA A 198 30.09 17.61 4.17
N ALA A 199 29.27 17.49 3.12
CA ALA A 199 29.75 17.16 1.78
C ALA A 199 30.72 18.24 1.27
N ALA A 200 31.60 17.88 0.32
CA ALA A 200 32.46 18.88 -0.31
C ALA A 200 31.58 19.86 -1.13
N PRO A 201 32.05 21.09 -1.38
CA PRO A 201 31.29 22.04 -2.19
C PRO A 201 30.99 21.46 -3.59
N GLY A 202 29.71 21.35 -3.94
CA GLY A 202 29.25 20.80 -5.22
C GLY A 202 28.90 19.31 -5.21
N ASP A 203 29.15 18.61 -4.10
CA ASP A 203 28.79 17.20 -3.95
C ASP A 203 27.31 17.01 -3.61
N GLU A 204 26.82 15.78 -3.83
CA GLU A 204 25.52 15.34 -3.35
C GLU A 204 25.42 15.39 -1.81
N PRO A 205 24.20 15.54 -1.25
CA PRO A 205 23.98 15.46 0.19
C PRO A 205 24.60 14.20 0.79
N ARG A 206 25.35 14.37 1.89
CA ARG A 206 25.97 13.22 2.56
C ARG A 206 24.96 12.53 3.46
N ALA A 207 24.73 11.24 3.23
CA ALA A 207 23.92 10.40 4.11
C ALA A 207 24.63 10.14 5.44
N VAL A 208 23.90 10.30 6.55
CA VAL A 208 24.34 10.04 7.93
C VAL A 208 23.21 9.38 8.72
N ILE A 209 23.54 8.82 9.90
CA ILE A 209 22.55 8.35 10.87
C ILE A 209 22.51 9.32 12.04
N ALA A 210 21.34 9.91 12.28
CA ALA A 210 21.11 10.74 13.46
C ALA A 210 20.48 9.93 14.57
N SER A 211 20.85 10.24 15.81
CA SER A 211 20.16 9.75 17.01
C SER A 211 19.25 10.84 17.58
N LEU A 212 18.10 10.41 18.08
CA LEU A 212 17.07 11.27 18.64
C LEU A 212 17.05 11.13 20.16
N SER A 213 16.99 12.25 20.86
CA SER A 213 16.89 12.32 22.32
C SER A 213 16.01 13.49 22.71
N PHE A 214 15.92 13.82 24.00
CA PHE A 214 15.09 14.92 24.48
C PHE A 214 15.91 16.03 25.10
N CYS A 215 15.56 17.28 24.79
CA CYS A 215 16.08 18.48 25.43
C CYS A 215 14.92 19.40 25.84
N ARG A 216 15.24 20.51 26.50
CA ARG A 216 14.27 21.60 26.72
C ARG A 216 14.51 22.71 25.70
N ILE A 217 13.43 23.29 25.20
CA ILE A 217 13.48 24.46 24.32
C ILE A 217 14.00 25.65 25.13
N GLU A 218 15.08 26.28 24.67
CA GLU A 218 15.78 27.32 25.44
C GLU A 218 15.22 28.72 25.24
N SER A 219 14.52 28.97 24.12
CA SER A 219 14.05 30.30 23.72
C SER A 219 12.70 30.28 22.97
N GLY A 220 12.10 31.46 22.79
CA GLY A 220 10.86 31.64 22.03
C GLY A 220 9.58 31.23 22.77
N LYS A 221 8.47 31.16 22.03
CA LYS A 221 7.10 30.91 22.56
C LYS A 221 6.97 29.63 23.38
N TYR A 222 7.77 28.60 23.07
CA TYR A 222 7.69 27.28 23.68
C TYR A 222 8.84 27.00 24.66
N ARG A 223 9.51 28.05 25.16
CA ARG A 223 10.61 27.93 26.12
C ARG A 223 10.21 27.06 27.33
N GLY A 224 11.11 26.16 27.72
CA GLY A 224 10.94 25.23 28.83
C GLY A 224 10.19 23.94 28.48
N GLN A 225 9.50 23.90 27.35
CA GLN A 225 8.84 22.67 26.87
C GLN A 225 9.87 21.70 26.31
N GLU A 226 9.52 20.42 26.27
CA GLU A 226 10.38 19.37 25.74
C GLU A 226 10.43 19.45 24.21
N ALA A 227 11.61 19.19 23.65
CA ALA A 227 11.82 19.02 22.21
C ALA A 227 12.68 17.78 21.96
N ILE A 228 12.54 17.22 20.75
CA ILE A 228 13.43 16.17 20.29
C ILE A 228 14.73 16.84 19.83
N GLU A 229 15.84 16.56 20.52
CA GLU A 229 17.17 16.94 20.06
C GLU A 229 17.69 15.93 19.03
N VAL A 230 18.51 16.44 18.11
CA VAL A 230 19.12 15.67 17.04
C VAL A 230 20.62 15.61 17.30
N ARG A 231 21.18 14.40 17.23
CA ARG A 231 22.59 14.17 17.55
C ARG A 231 23.28 13.35 16.46
N LEU A 232 24.48 13.78 16.06
CA LEU A 232 25.39 13.02 15.20
C LEU A 232 26.57 12.54 16.05
N ASP A 233 26.86 11.25 16.01
CA ASP A 233 27.88 10.59 16.86
C ASP A 233 27.78 10.98 18.35
N GLY A 234 26.55 11.09 18.85
CA GLY A 234 26.25 11.46 20.23
C GLY A 234 26.37 12.96 20.55
N VAL A 235 26.77 13.80 19.61
CA VAL A 235 26.88 15.26 19.79
C VAL A 235 25.65 15.97 19.24
N ARG A 236 25.05 16.87 20.03
CA ARG A 236 23.87 17.65 19.62
C ARG A 236 24.22 18.55 18.44
N VAL A 237 23.40 18.50 17.39
CA VAL A 237 23.53 19.33 16.18
C VAL A 237 22.29 20.18 15.90
N GLY A 238 21.31 20.13 16.80
CA GLY A 238 20.10 20.93 16.75
C GLY A 238 18.94 20.21 17.41
N GLN A 239 17.73 20.61 17.05
CA GLN A 239 16.49 20.04 17.56
C GLN A 239 15.36 20.16 16.54
N LEU A 240 14.34 19.32 16.67
CA LEU A 240 13.11 19.47 15.92
C LEU A 240 12.29 20.67 16.42
N THR A 241 11.41 21.18 15.57
CA THR A 241 10.42 22.18 15.97
C THR A 241 9.53 21.62 17.08
N HIS A 242 8.89 22.50 17.85
CA HIS A 242 7.94 22.08 18.89
C HIS A 242 6.82 21.19 18.33
N ALA A 243 6.25 21.55 17.18
CA ALA A 243 5.19 20.76 16.54
C ALA A 243 5.67 19.36 16.12
N MET A 244 6.86 19.24 15.55
CA MET A 244 7.43 17.94 15.20
C MET A 244 7.82 17.12 16.43
N SER A 245 8.29 17.79 17.48
CA SER A 245 8.59 17.14 18.76
C SER A 245 7.34 16.53 19.40
N GLN A 246 6.21 17.24 19.36
CA GLN A 246 4.92 16.69 19.80
C GLN A 246 4.47 15.52 18.94
N ARG A 247 4.68 15.60 17.61
CA ARG A 247 4.23 14.56 16.67
C ARG A 247 4.91 13.21 16.88
N TYR A 248 6.19 13.21 17.22
CA TYR A 248 7.00 11.98 17.34
C TYR A 248 7.38 11.64 18.78
N GLY A 249 7.14 12.54 19.74
CA GLY A 249 7.64 12.44 21.11
C GLY A 249 7.22 11.16 21.82
N ASP A 250 5.96 10.74 21.70
CA ASP A 250 5.48 9.55 22.40
C ASP A 250 6.12 8.27 21.85
N GLN A 251 6.31 8.17 20.53
CA GLN A 251 6.96 7.02 19.90
C GLN A 251 8.45 6.98 20.24
N VAL A 252 9.15 8.12 20.15
CA VAL A 252 10.57 8.21 20.52
C VAL A 252 10.76 7.86 21.99
N ARG A 253 9.89 8.34 22.88
CA ARG A 253 9.93 8.03 24.32
C ARG A 253 9.65 6.55 24.59
N ALA A 254 8.66 5.97 23.92
CA ALA A 254 8.33 4.56 24.09
C ALA A 254 9.49 3.63 23.67
N LEU A 255 10.18 3.96 22.58
CA LEU A 255 11.35 3.22 22.11
C LEU A 255 12.57 3.45 23.02
N ALA A 256 12.85 4.69 23.39
CA ALA A 256 13.94 5.02 24.31
C ALA A 256 13.74 4.36 25.69
N GLY A 257 12.49 4.29 26.18
CA GLY A 257 12.13 3.62 27.43
C GLY A 257 12.37 2.11 27.43
N GLN A 258 12.53 1.49 26.26
CA GLN A 258 12.96 0.09 26.13
C GLN A 258 14.49 -0.06 26.17
N GLY A 259 15.24 1.02 26.44
CA GLY A 259 16.69 1.04 26.43
C GLY A 259 17.30 1.11 25.02
N LEU A 260 16.53 1.55 24.02
CA LEU A 260 16.97 1.60 22.62
C LEU A 260 17.43 3.00 22.25
N ALA A 261 18.57 3.09 21.58
CA ALA A 261 18.92 4.29 20.83
C ALA A 261 17.96 4.44 19.64
N VAL A 262 17.20 5.54 19.61
CA VAL A 262 16.29 5.84 18.50
C VAL A 262 17.06 6.58 17.44
N THR A 263 17.18 6.01 16.25
CA THR A 263 17.95 6.58 15.14
C THR A 263 17.11 6.73 13.88
N CYS A 264 17.49 7.66 13.02
CA CYS A 264 16.87 7.86 11.72
C CYS A 264 17.94 8.15 10.66
N GLU A 265 17.62 7.87 9.41
CA GLU A 265 18.41 8.36 8.28
C GLU A 265 18.34 9.89 8.24
N ALA A 266 19.43 10.52 7.85
CA ALA A 266 19.51 11.96 7.68
C ALA A 266 20.50 12.30 6.57
N PHE A 267 20.37 13.51 6.04
CA PHE A 267 21.29 14.07 5.06
C PHE A 267 21.85 15.37 5.59
N THR A 268 23.17 15.54 5.47
CA THR A 268 23.82 16.82 5.72
C THR A 268 24.08 17.52 4.39
N ILE A 269 23.58 18.74 4.28
CA ILE A 269 23.58 19.54 3.05
C ILE A 269 24.41 20.79 3.28
N ARG A 270 25.38 21.07 2.40
CA ARG A 270 26.14 22.32 2.45
C ARG A 270 25.37 23.40 1.71
N THR A 271 25.01 24.47 2.40
CA THR A 271 24.33 25.65 1.85
C THR A 271 25.20 26.90 2.02
N ALA A 272 24.77 28.03 1.46
CA ALA A 272 25.44 29.31 1.64
C ALA A 272 25.44 29.80 3.10
N LYS A 273 24.55 29.26 3.95
CA LYS A 273 24.39 29.65 5.36
C LYS A 273 25.15 28.73 6.33
N GLY A 274 25.75 27.66 5.82
CA GLY A 274 26.41 26.64 6.63
C GLY A 274 25.98 25.24 6.22
N VAL A 275 26.11 24.30 7.13
CA VAL A 275 25.65 22.93 6.97
C VAL A 275 24.28 22.79 7.62
N GLU A 276 23.32 22.25 6.87
CA GLU A 276 21.96 21.98 7.33
C GLU A 276 21.76 20.47 7.45
N VAL A 277 20.81 20.05 8.30
CA VAL A 277 20.46 18.64 8.50
C VAL A 277 19.00 18.42 8.12
N GLU A 278 18.78 17.45 7.25
CA GLU A 278 17.45 16.98 6.87
C GLU A 278 17.26 15.55 7.37
N LEU A 279 16.31 15.33 8.28
CA LEU A 279 16.00 14.00 8.78
C LEU A 279 14.98 13.33 7.89
N ARG A 280 15.11 12.02 7.73
CA ARG A 280 14.08 11.14 7.18
C ARG A 280 13.32 10.47 8.32
N MET A 281 12.05 10.85 8.45
CA MET A 281 11.16 10.46 9.53
C MET A 281 10.01 9.58 9.02
N PRO A 282 9.38 8.78 9.90
CA PRO A 282 8.18 8.03 9.55
C PRO A 282 7.02 8.98 9.17
N PRO A 283 5.94 8.48 8.52
CA PRO A 283 4.77 9.30 8.26
C PRO A 283 4.26 9.85 9.57
N GLY A 284 4.19 11.17 9.65
CA GLY A 284 3.59 11.80 10.79
C GLY A 284 2.10 11.46 10.81
N ARG A 285 1.60 10.99 11.96
CA ARG A 285 0.16 10.81 12.17
C ARG A 285 -0.58 12.14 12.12
#